data_AF-A0ABD5MS68-F1
#
_entry.id   AF-A0ABD5MS68-F1
#
_cell.length_a   1.000
_cell.length_b   1.000
_cell.length_c   1.000
_cell.angle_alpha   90.00
_cell.angle_beta   90.00
_cell.angle_gamma   90.00
#
_symmetry.space_group_name_H-M   'P 1'
#
loop_
_entity.id
_entity.type
_entity.pdbx_description
1 polymer ?
#
loop_
_entity_poly.entity_id
_entity_poly.type
_entity_poly.pdbx_seq_one_letter_code
_entity_poly.pdbx_strand_id
1 'polypeptide(L)' 'MGLLPDLGRDRIDHYECRHCGVNVDERASACPVCGHSIAHYAIETMQ' A
#
# COMPACT_ATOMS: atom_id res chain seq x y z
N MET A 1 23.67 -11.21 -17.70
CA MET A 1 22.79 -10.26 -18.41
C MET A 1 21.37 -10.80 -18.34
N GLY A 2 20.47 -10.09 -17.64
CA GLY A 2 19.01 -10.29 -17.63
C GLY A 2 18.51 -11.56 -16.91
N LEU A 3 17.36 -11.58 -16.25
CA LEU A 3 16.36 -10.56 -15.93
C LEU A 3 15.39 -11.21 -14.92
N LEU A 4 14.94 -10.45 -13.92
CA LEU A 4 13.74 -10.65 -13.06
C LEU A 4 13.80 -11.75 -11.97
N PRO A 5 13.85 -11.40 -10.67
CA PRO A 5 13.47 -12.33 -9.60
C PRO A 5 11.97 -12.61 -9.66
N ASP A 6 11.60 -13.83 -9.32
CA ASP A 6 10.29 -14.47 -9.43
C ASP A 6 9.17 -13.62 -8.80
N LEU A 7 8.47 -12.87 -9.66
CA LEU A 7 7.25 -12.12 -9.36
C LEU A 7 6.09 -13.10 -9.10
N GLY A 8 6.05 -13.68 -7.90
CA GLY A 8 5.10 -14.75 -7.59
C GLY A 8 4.57 -14.76 -6.15
N ARG A 9 4.67 -13.64 -5.43
CA ARG A 9 3.95 -13.46 -4.17
C ARG A 9 3.04 -12.24 -4.33
N ASP A 10 1.74 -12.47 -4.51
CA ASP A 10 0.72 -11.42 -4.51
C ASP A 10 0.66 -10.81 -3.11
N ARG A 11 1.56 -9.87 -2.83
CA ARG A 11 1.51 -9.01 -1.66
C ARG A 11 1.03 -7.66 -2.16
N ILE A 12 -0.24 -7.38 -1.92
CA ILE A 12 -0.79 -6.07 -2.18
C ILE A 12 -0.53 -5.22 -0.95
N ASP A 13 0.46 -4.34 -1.05
CA ASP A 13 0.70 -3.31 -0.04
C ASP A 13 -0.39 -2.24 -0.16
N HIS A 14 -1.26 -2.16 0.83
CA HIS A 14 -2.42 -1.29 0.80
C HIS A 14 -2.26 -0.19 1.86
N TYR A 15 -2.44 1.05 1.42
CA TYR A 15 -2.29 2.24 2.25
C TYR A 15 -3.63 2.93 2.41
N GLU A 16 -4.02 3.21 3.65
CA GLU A 16 -5.28 3.87 3.98
C GLU A 16 -5.13 4.95 5.06
N CYS A 17 -5.94 5.99 4.96
CA CYS A 17 -6.04 7.03 5.98
C CYS A 17 -6.96 6.57 7.13
N ARG A 18 -6.41 6.33 8.33
CA ARG A 18 -7.20 5.92 9.51
C ARG A 18 -8.16 7.01 10.03
N HIS A 19 -7.95 8.26 9.64
CA HIS A 19 -8.79 9.39 10.04
C HIS A 19 -9.98 9.61 9.11
N CYS A 20 -9.79 9.37 7.82
CA CYS A 20 -10.73 9.77 6.77
C CYS A 20 -11.23 8.61 5.90
N GLY A 21 -10.57 7.45 5.97
CA GLY A 21 -10.94 6.23 5.25
C GLY A 21 -10.57 6.23 3.76
N VAL A 22 -9.83 7.24 3.26
CA VAL A 22 -9.42 7.27 1.85
C VAL A 22 -8.24 6.32 1.62
N ASN A 23 -8.27 5.59 0.50
CA ASN A 23 -7.10 4.86 0.02
C ASN A 23 -6.05 5.84 -0.47
N VAL A 24 -4.81 5.56 -0.14
CA VAL A 24 -3.67 6.41 -0.46
C VAL A 24 -2.66 5.61 -1.25
N ASP A 25 -1.85 6.32 -2.02
CA ASP A 25 -0.78 5.73 -2.82
C ASP A 25 0.38 5.29 -1.92
N GLU A 26 1.13 4.26 -2.33
CA GLU A 26 2.29 3.75 -1.56
C GLU A 26 3.38 4.80 -1.35
N ARG A 27 3.44 5.80 -2.23
CA ARG A 27 4.41 6.90 -2.18
C ARG A 27 3.99 8.05 -1.28
N ALA A 28 2.75 8.04 -0.80
CA ALA A 28 2.24 9.10 0.06
C ALA A 28 2.83 8.95 1.47
N SER A 29 3.42 10.02 1.99
CA SER A 29 3.90 10.06 3.39
C SER A 29 2.81 10.49 4.38
N ALA A 30 1.79 11.20 3.88
CA ALA A 30 0.62 11.65 4.64
C ALA A 30 -0.62 11.68 3.74
N CYS A 31 -1.81 11.67 4.34
CA CYS A 31 -3.05 11.73 3.60
C CYS A 31 -3.18 13.07 2.86
N PRO A 32 -3.32 13.10 1.52
CA PRO A 32 -3.46 14.33 0.76
C PRO A 32 -4.82 15.02 0.98
N VAL A 33 -5.80 14.31 1.54
CA VAL A 33 -7.15 14.83 1.79
C VAL A 33 -7.26 15.55 3.13
N CYS A 34 -6.67 15.01 4.19
CA CYS A 34 -6.82 15.54 5.55
C CYS A 34 -5.51 15.81 6.29
N GLY A 35 -4.36 15.48 5.70
CA GLY A 35 -3.04 15.67 6.31
C GLY A 35 -2.66 14.70 7.43
N HIS A 36 -3.53 13.75 7.80
CA HIS A 36 -3.24 12.77 8.84
C HIS A 36 -2.32 11.64 8.39
N SER A 37 -1.80 10.91 9.36
CA SER A 37 -0.97 9.73 9.18
C SER A 37 -1.73 8.60 8.47
N ILE A 38 -0.98 7.87 7.65
CA ILE A 38 -1.46 6.75 6.84
C ILE A 38 -1.10 5.44 7.53
N ALA A 39 -1.99 4.46 7.47
CA ALA A 39 -1.71 3.08 7.85
C ALA A 39 -1.34 2.25 6.62
N HIS A 40 -0.41 1.32 6.81
CA HIS A 40 0.05 0.38 5.79
C HIS A 40 -0.25 -1.04 6.28
N TYR A 41 -0.89 -1.83 5.43
CA TYR A 41 -1.14 -3.25 5.66
C TYR A 41 -0.84 -4.05 4.40
N ALA A 42 -0.06 -5.12 4.57
CA ALA A 42 0.15 -6.10 3.51
C ALA A 42 -1.06 -7.04 3.51
N ILE A 43 -1.89 -6.93 2.47
CA ILE A 43 -2.94 -7.91 2.22
C ILE A 43 -2.26 -9.13 1.60
N GLU A 44 -2.23 -10.24 2.35
CA GLU A 44 -2.02 -11.55 1.75
C GLU A 44 -3.39 -12.02 1.26
N THR A 45 -3.59 -11.92 -0.05
CA THR A 45 -4.72 -12.52 -0.73
C THR A 45 -4.63 -14.03 -0.54
N MET A 46 -5.54 -14.59 0.26
CA MET A 46 -5.73 -16.04 0.31
C MET A 46 -6.27 -16.47 -1.07
N GLN A 47 -5.38 -17.06 -1.87
CA GLN A 47 -5.65 -17.64 -3.19
C GLN A 47 -6.81 -18.64 -3.17
#